data_AF-A0A497A4X7-F1
#
_entry.id   AF-A0A497A4X7-F1
#
_cell.length_a   1.000
_cell.length_b   1.000
_cell.length_c   1.000
_cell.angle_alpha   90.00
_cell.angle_beta   90.00
_cell.angle_gamma   90.00
#
_symmetry.space_group_name_H-M   'P 1'
#
loop_
_entity.id
_entity.type
_entity.pdbx_description
1 polymer ?
#
loop_
_entity_poly.entity_id
_entity_poly.type
_entity_poly.pdbx_seq_one_letter_code
_entity_poly.pdbx_strand_id
1 'polypeptide(L)'
;MTAVQAVRRRISEIARQTGLPVSIVRYYVEAGLLEADLCDEDIQATLRRARRIAHDLGVNMAGVEVILRLRRRVLDLQARVAQLEAELAAERACRRMRLRALHDDLVDAMWREIAEEGR
;
A
#
# COMPACT_ATOMS: atom_id res chain seq x y z
N MET A 1 -28.23 -20.35 -7.74
CA MET A 1 -26.81 -20.30 -8.17
C MET A 1 -25.95 -20.14 -6.93
N THR A 2 -25.02 -21.05 -6.67
CA THR A 2 -24.13 -20.97 -5.48
C THR A 2 -23.04 -19.93 -5.70
N ALA A 3 -22.60 -19.21 -4.65
CA ALA A 3 -21.56 -18.17 -4.72
C ALA A 3 -20.27 -18.64 -5.43
N VAL A 4 -19.89 -19.90 -5.24
CA VAL A 4 -18.72 -20.53 -5.89
C VAL A 4 -18.85 -20.58 -7.43
N GLN A 5 -20.06 -20.80 -7.96
CA GLN A 5 -20.30 -20.82 -9.40
C GLN A 5 -20.24 -19.42 -10.01
N ALA A 6 -20.64 -18.40 -9.26
CA ALA A 6 -20.58 -17.00 -9.70
C ALA A 6 -19.12 -16.52 -9.83
N VAL A 7 -18.28 -16.82 -8.84
CA VAL A 7 -16.84 -16.48 -8.85
C VAL A 7 -16.11 -17.17 -10.01
N ARG A 8 -16.36 -18.48 -10.21
CA ARG A 8 -15.74 -19.24 -11.30
C ARG A 8 -16.11 -18.70 -12.68
N ARG A 9 -17.37 -18.30 -12.88
CA ARG A 9 -17.82 -17.68 -14.14
C ARG A 9 -17.10 -16.36 -14.40
N ARG A 10 -16.99 -15.50 -13.39
CA ARG A 10 -16.33 -14.20 -13.50
C ARG A 10 -14.84 -14.33 -13.81
N ILE A 11 -14.14 -15.28 -13.18
CA ILE A 11 -12.74 -15.64 -13.51
C ILE A 11 -12.60 -16.05 -14.99
N SER A 12 -13.46 -16.95 -15.47
CA SER A 12 -13.41 -17.42 -16.85
C SER A 12 -13.76 -16.34 -17.88
N GLU A 13 -14.61 -15.38 -17.51
CA GLU A 13 -15.00 -14.23 -18.33
C GLU A 13 -13.84 -13.23 -18.47
N ILE A 14 -13.18 -12.89 -17.37
CA ILE A 14 -12.00 -12.02 -17.34
C ILE A 14 -10.84 -12.62 -18.13
N ALA A 15 -10.59 -13.93 -17.99
CA ALA A 15 -9.57 -14.65 -18.75
C ALA A 15 -9.79 -14.52 -20.27
N ARG A 16 -11.04 -14.71 -20.71
CA ARG A 16 -11.41 -14.63 -22.12
C ARG A 16 -11.31 -13.21 -22.69
N GLN A 17 -11.71 -12.20 -21.94
CA GLN A 17 -11.64 -10.79 -22.35
C GLN A 17 -10.19 -10.29 -22.48
N THR A 18 -9.28 -10.85 -21.70
CA THR A 18 -7.89 -10.35 -21.62
C THR A 18 -6.87 -11.23 -22.32
N GLY A 19 -7.27 -12.41 -22.77
CA GLY A 19 -6.38 -13.40 -23.40
C GLY A 19 -5.42 -14.07 -22.40
N LEU A 20 -5.64 -13.89 -21.10
CA LEU A 20 -4.82 -14.46 -20.04
C LEU A 20 -5.31 -15.85 -19.64
N PRO A 21 -4.43 -16.80 -19.29
CA PRO A 21 -4.83 -18.11 -18.80
C PRO A 21 -5.69 -18.03 -17.53
N VAL A 22 -6.69 -18.93 -17.43
CA VAL A 22 -7.61 -19.01 -16.28
C VAL A 22 -6.88 -19.22 -14.95
N SER A 23 -5.76 -19.95 -14.94
CA SER A 23 -4.91 -20.16 -13.75
C SER A 23 -4.37 -18.84 -13.18
N ILE A 24 -4.01 -17.89 -14.05
CA ILE A 24 -3.45 -16.60 -13.67
C ILE A 24 -4.54 -15.70 -13.09
N VAL A 25 -5.70 -15.64 -13.74
CA VAL A 25 -6.86 -14.87 -13.23
C VAL A 25 -7.33 -15.45 -11.89
N ARG A 26 -7.35 -16.78 -11.74
CA ARG A 26 -7.70 -17.43 -10.47
C ARG A 26 -6.70 -17.10 -9.37
N TYR A 27 -5.40 -17.15 -9.65
CA TYR A 27 -4.37 -16.74 -8.69
C TYR A 27 -4.56 -15.28 -8.23
N TYR A 28 -4.92 -14.37 -9.15
CA TYR A 28 -5.22 -12.99 -8.77
C TYR A 28 -6.44 -12.85 -7.85
N VAL A 29 -7.49 -13.65 -8.06
CA VAL A 29 -8.65 -13.69 -7.16
C VAL A 29 -8.28 -14.29 -5.79
N GLU A 30 -7.57 -15.42 -5.78
CA GLU A 30 -7.19 -16.15 -4.54
C GLU A 30 -6.19 -15.38 -3.67
N ALA A 31 -5.27 -14.64 -4.28
CA ALA A 31 -4.30 -13.81 -3.58
C ALA A 31 -4.86 -12.43 -3.15
N GLY A 32 -6.18 -12.21 -3.28
CA GLY A 32 -6.84 -10.96 -2.86
C GLY A 32 -6.41 -9.73 -3.68
N LEU A 33 -5.91 -9.94 -4.90
CA LEU A 33 -5.53 -8.87 -5.83
C LEU A 33 -6.70 -8.43 -6.72
N LEU A 34 -7.73 -9.26 -6.80
CA LEU A 34 -9.04 -8.95 -7.36
C LEU A 34 -10.06 -9.11 -6.23
N GLU A 35 -10.13 -8.14 -5.33
CA GLU A 35 -11.32 -8.05 -4.49
C GLU A 35 -12.51 -7.79 -5.43
N ALA A 36 -13.60 -8.54 -5.25
CA ALA A 36 -14.80 -8.42 -6.08
C ALA A 36 -15.43 -7.02 -6.05
N ASP A 37 -14.91 -6.14 -5.19
CA ASP A 37 -15.34 -4.77 -4.93
C ASP A 37 -14.32 -3.69 -5.38
N LEU A 38 -13.11 -4.08 -5.85
CA LEU A 38 -12.18 -3.14 -6.50
C LEU A 38 -12.60 -2.96 -7.95
N CYS A 39 -13.05 -1.74 -8.27
CA CYS A 39 -13.60 -1.27 -9.55
C CYS A 39 -13.00 -2.00 -10.77
N ASP A 40 -13.85 -2.33 -11.75
CA ASP A 40 -13.47 -2.96 -13.03
C ASP A 40 -12.20 -2.33 -13.65
N GLU A 41 -11.92 -1.06 -13.37
CA GLU A 41 -10.78 -0.31 -13.88
C GLU A 41 -9.40 -0.75 -13.35
N ASP A 42 -9.27 -1.14 -12.08
CA ASP A 42 -8.00 -1.60 -11.48
C ASP A 42 -7.63 -3.01 -11.95
N ILE A 43 -8.66 -3.83 -12.10
CA ILE A 43 -8.60 -5.14 -12.74
C ILE A 43 -8.08 -4.96 -14.16
N GLN A 44 -8.73 -4.09 -14.94
CA GLN A 44 -8.32 -3.80 -16.31
C GLN A 44 -6.91 -3.20 -16.39
N ALA A 45 -6.49 -2.34 -15.45
CA ALA A 45 -5.15 -1.77 -15.43
C ALA A 45 -4.06 -2.83 -15.15
N THR A 46 -4.32 -3.74 -14.22
CA THR A 46 -3.39 -4.84 -13.90
C THR A 46 -3.28 -5.80 -15.08
N LEU A 47 -4.39 -6.11 -15.74
CA LEU A 47 -4.43 -7.02 -16.87
C LEU A 47 -3.82 -6.40 -18.15
N ARG A 48 -4.05 -5.10 -18.40
CA ARG A 48 -3.33 -4.35 -19.46
C ARG A 48 -1.83 -4.40 -19.26
N ARG A 49 -1.38 -4.25 -18.01
CA ARG A 49 0.05 -4.29 -17.66
C ARG A 49 0.65 -5.68 -17.88
N ALA A 50 -0.06 -6.74 -17.46
CA ALA A 50 0.34 -8.12 -17.71
C ALA A 50 0.47 -8.41 -19.21
N ARG A 51 -0.51 -7.99 -20.01
CA ARG A 51 -0.46 -8.11 -21.48
C ARG A 51 0.74 -7.36 -22.07
N ARG A 52 1.03 -6.15 -21.60
CA ARG A 52 2.18 -5.36 -22.07
C ARG A 52 3.51 -6.05 -21.78
N ILE A 53 3.66 -6.60 -20.58
CA ILE A 53 4.88 -7.32 -20.19
C ILE A 53 5.02 -8.60 -21.03
N ALA A 54 3.93 -9.34 -21.24
CA ALA A 54 3.96 -10.56 -22.04
C ALA A 54 4.29 -10.27 -23.52
N HIS A 55 3.65 -9.27 -24.11
CA HIS A 55 3.63 -9.07 -25.56
C HIS A 55 4.70 -8.06 -26.02
N ASP A 56 4.85 -6.92 -25.32
CA ASP A 56 5.72 -5.83 -25.77
C ASP A 56 7.16 -6.03 -25.28
N LEU A 57 7.37 -6.74 -24.17
CA LEU A 57 8.70 -7.06 -23.63
C LEU A 57 9.15 -8.50 -23.95
N GLY A 58 8.32 -9.29 -24.64
CA GLY A 58 8.64 -10.68 -25.01
C GLY A 58 8.84 -11.61 -23.81
N VAL A 59 8.31 -11.25 -22.64
CA VAL A 59 8.47 -12.03 -21.41
C VAL A 59 7.47 -13.19 -21.42
N ASN A 60 7.95 -14.39 -21.15
CA ASN A 60 7.07 -15.55 -21.04
C ASN A 60 6.10 -15.44 -19.85
N MET A 61 5.06 -16.26 -19.85
CA MET A 61 3.99 -16.14 -18.86
C MET A 61 4.45 -16.42 -17.41
N ALA A 62 5.47 -17.27 -17.23
CA ALA A 62 6.09 -17.50 -15.92
C ALA A 62 6.85 -16.26 -15.43
N GLY A 63 7.54 -15.55 -16.32
CA GLY A 63 8.21 -14.29 -16.03
C GLY A 63 7.23 -13.17 -15.68
N VAL A 64 6.09 -13.11 -16.38
CA VAL A 64 5.00 -12.17 -16.06
C VAL A 64 4.48 -12.41 -14.64
N GLU A 65 4.28 -13.66 -14.24
CA GLU A 65 3.86 -14.03 -12.88
C GLU A 65 4.87 -13.54 -11.82
N VAL A 66 6.16 -13.82 -12.02
CA VAL A 66 7.22 -13.40 -11.09
C VAL A 66 7.28 -11.89 -10.97
N ILE A 67 7.24 -11.16 -12.09
CA ILE A 67 7.27 -9.69 -12.10
C ILE A 67 6.08 -9.11 -11.35
N LEU A 68 4.89 -9.66 -11.55
CA LEU A 68 3.68 -9.15 -10.89
C LEU A 68 3.68 -9.48 -9.39
N ARG A 69 4.21 -10.65 -8.99
CA ARG A 69 4.44 -10.98 -7.57
C ARG A 69 5.46 -10.03 -6.92
N LEU A 70 6.59 -9.78 -7.58
CA LEU A 70 7.60 -8.85 -7.08
C LEU A 70 7.04 -7.43 -6.97
N ARG A 71 6.28 -6.97 -7.96
CA ARG A 71 5.62 -5.67 -7.92
C ARG A 71 4.70 -5.55 -6.70
N ARG A 72 3.88 -6.57 -6.42
CA ARG A 72 3.00 -6.57 -5.24
C ARG A 72 3.82 -6.44 -3.96
N ARG A 73 4.87 -7.26 -3.83
CA ARG A 73 5.76 -7.20 -2.67
C ARG A 73 6.39 -5.82 -2.50
N VAL A 74 6.77 -5.16 -3.60
CA VAL A 74 7.29 -3.78 -3.57
C VAL A 74 6.22 -2.80 -3.09
N LEU A 75 4.98 -2.89 -3.58
CA LEU A 75 3.89 -2.01 -3.14
C LEU A 75 3.58 -2.19 -1.65
N ASP A 76 3.52 -3.43 -1.17
CA ASP A 76 3.27 -3.72 0.25
C ASP A 76 4.42 -3.19 1.13
N LEU A 77 5.67 -3.35 0.68
CA LEU A 77 6.83 -2.77 1.35
C LEU A 77 6.80 -1.24 1.36
N GLN A 78 6.41 -0.61 0.25
CA GLN A 78 6.27 0.85 0.16
C GLN A 78 5.21 1.37 1.13
N ALA A 79 4.05 0.70 1.22
CA ALA A 79 3.01 1.05 2.18
C ALA A 79 3.52 0.95 3.63
N ARG A 80 4.27 -0.12 3.95
CA ARG A 80 4.84 -0.31 5.29
C ARG A 80 5.92 0.72 5.62
N VAL A 81 6.74 1.11 4.65
CA VAL A 81 7.73 2.19 4.82
C VAL A 81 7.00 3.51 5.10
N ALA A 82 5.99 3.86 4.30
CA ALA A 82 5.21 5.07 4.50
C ALA A 82 4.55 5.13 5.89
N GLN A 83 4.03 3.99 6.37
CA GLN A 83 3.49 3.88 7.72
C GLN A 83 4.57 4.16 8.79
N LEU A 84 5.73 3.51 8.70
CA LEU A 84 6.82 3.69 9.66
C LEU A 84 7.37 5.12 9.66
N GLU A 85 7.46 5.75 8.48
CA GLU A 85 7.85 7.15 8.35
C GLU A 85 6.85 8.08 9.04
N ALA A 86 5.55 7.82 8.91
CA ALA A 86 4.50 8.57 9.59
C ALA A 86 4.57 8.42 11.13
N GLU A 87 4.77 7.20 11.61
CA GLU A 87 4.94 6.92 13.05
C GLU A 87 6.16 7.66 13.63
N LEU A 88 7.31 7.59 12.95
CA LEU A 88 8.53 8.28 13.36
C LEU A 88 8.37 9.82 13.33
N ALA A 89 7.67 10.34 12.32
CA ALA A 89 7.38 11.77 12.22
C ALA A 89 6.48 12.24 13.39
N ALA A 90 5.46 11.46 13.74
CA ALA A 90 4.58 11.73 14.86
C ALA A 90 5.35 11.69 16.20
N GLU A 91 6.20 10.69 16.42
CA GLU A 91 7.04 10.59 17.60
C GLU A 91 7.98 11.80 17.73
N ARG A 92 8.66 12.17 16.64
CA ARG A 92 9.53 13.36 16.60
C ARG A 92 8.75 14.66 16.84
N ALA A 93 7.53 14.77 16.34
CA ALA A 93 6.67 15.93 16.60
C ALA A 93 6.29 16.00 18.09
N CYS A 94 5.83 14.90 18.67
CA CYS A 94 5.46 14.81 20.08
C CYS A 94 6.65 15.13 21.00
N ARG A 95 7.82 14.54 20.74
CA ARG A 95 9.04 14.81 21.50
C ARG A 95 9.47 16.27 21.42
N ARG A 96 9.40 16.89 20.23
CA ARG A 96 9.70 18.31 20.06
C ARG A 96 8.74 19.20 20.85
N MET A 97 7.44 18.90 20.81
CA MET A 97 6.45 19.65 21.59
C MET A 97 6.71 19.55 23.09
N ARG A 98 7.03 18.35 23.59
CA ARG A 98 7.34 18.13 25.00
C ARG A 98 8.59 18.89 25.46
N LEU A 99 9.66 18.88 24.66
CA LEU A 99 10.87 19.64 24.98
C LEU A 99 10.63 21.15 24.99
N ARG A 100 9.76 21.67 24.09
CA ARG A 100 9.37 23.08 24.09
C ARG A 100 8.58 23.45 25.35
N ALA A 101 7.57 22.66 25.71
CA ALA A 101 6.80 22.90 26.93
C ALA A 101 7.71 22.93 28.18
N LEU A 102 8.62 21.96 28.31
CA LEU A 102 9.58 21.95 29.42
C LEU A 102 10.52 23.15 29.41
N HIS A 103 10.97 23.58 28.24
CA HIS A 103 11.78 24.78 28.10
C HIS A 103 11.00 26.02 28.57
N ASP A 104 9.77 26.17 28.12
CA ASP A 104 8.93 27.33 28.45
C ASP A 104 8.62 27.35 29.96
N ASP A 105 8.31 26.19 30.56
CA ASP A 105 8.13 26.04 32.01
C ASP A 105 9.40 26.43 32.80
N LEU A 106 10.57 25.99 32.34
CA LEU A 106 11.85 26.31 32.98
C LEU A 106 12.16 27.81 32.89
N VAL A 107 11.94 28.39 31.70
CA VAL A 107 12.14 29.83 31.46
C VAL A 107 11.20 30.65 32.33
N ASP A 108 9.93 30.28 32.43
CA ASP A 108 8.94 30.97 33.27
C ASP A 108 9.26 30.86 34.78
N ALA A 109 9.79 29.72 35.23
CA ALA A 109 10.22 29.54 36.61
C ALA A 109 11.45 30.40 36.93
N MET A 110 12.44 30.39 36.04
CA MET A 110 13.67 31.18 36.17
C MET A 110 13.39 32.69 36.16
N TRP A 111 12.49 33.17 35.30
CA TRP A 111 12.09 34.59 35.29
C TRP A 111 11.41 35.02 36.59
N ARG A 112 10.63 34.15 37.23
CA ARG A 112 10.00 34.43 38.52
C ARG A 112 11.03 34.58 39.64
N GLU A 113 12.04 33.73 39.66
CA GLU A 113 13.11 33.76 40.67
C GLU A 113 13.94 35.06 40.57
N ILE A 114 14.31 35.46 39.34
CA ILE A 114 15.02 36.73 39.10
C ILE A 114 14.17 37.95 39.49
N ALA A 115 12.86 37.90 39.24
CA ALA A 115 11.94 38.98 39.62
C ALA A 115 11.72 39.07 41.15
N GLU A 116 11.95 37.99 41.88
CA GLU A 116 11.85 37.95 43.34
C GLU A 116 13.13 38.43 44.04
N GLU A 117 14.32 38.14 43.50
CA GLU A 117 15.61 38.60 44.03
C GLU A 117 15.90 40.10 43.80
N GLY A 118 15.15 40.76 42.91
CA GLY A 118 15.28 42.19 42.62
C GLY A 118 14.49 43.15 43.54
N ARG A 119 13.92 42.67 44.65
CA ARG A 119 13.16 43.46 45.64
C ARG A 119 13.93 43.61 46.95
#